data_AF-A0A843FCR8-F1
#
_entry.id   AF-A0A843FCR8-F1
#
_cell.length_a   1.000
_cell.length_b   1.000
_cell.length_c   1.000
_cell.angle_alpha   90.00
_cell.angle_beta   90.00
_cell.angle_gamma   90.00
#
_symmetry.space_group_name_H-M   'P 1'
#
loop_
_entity.id
_entity.type
_entity.pdbx_description
1 polymer ?
#
loop_
_entity_poly.entity_id
_entity_poly.type
_entity_poly.pdbx_seq_one_letter_code
_entity_poly.pdbx_strand_id
1 'polypeptide(L)'
;MEGAQLQNIKGIGDKLSQKIIDELGGEEELNQVIENLDLERLINIEGISQRKAIEIMNQLIGNPAQKFLKSDRAIQLYEEIIEKIVSYSNTSYAKNRILLLAPIKDEEIIEERLNFVMNAKEKVSNLPLYDLDKLMKNLHDPKASKPNYDASKAILVESHEDADYLMDLGLNKYYTIMTASDSPFFQEELRGYELI
;
A
#
# COMPACT_ATOMS: atom_id res chain seq x y z
N MET A 1 0.46 -21.21 9.31
CA MET A 1 1.84 -21.00 9.81
C MET A 1 1.73 -20.57 11.27
N GLU A 2 2.52 -21.11 12.21
CA GLU A 2 2.64 -20.50 13.55
C GLU A 2 3.08 -19.05 13.34
N GLY A 3 2.30 -18.10 13.86
CA GLY A 3 2.50 -16.66 13.63
C GLY A 3 3.93 -16.28 14.00
N ALA A 4 4.71 -15.89 12.99
CA ALA A 4 6.05 -15.37 13.22
C ALA A 4 5.91 -14.10 14.07
N GLN A 5 6.21 -14.20 15.36
CA GLN A 5 6.00 -13.10 16.30
C GLN A 5 6.90 -11.94 15.91
N LEU A 6 6.31 -10.81 15.52
CA LEU A 6 6.99 -9.59 15.13
C LEU A 6 8.06 -9.15 16.15
N GLN A 7 7.82 -9.39 17.44
CA GLN A 7 8.75 -9.09 18.55
C GLN A 7 10.10 -9.84 18.48
N ASN A 8 10.19 -10.92 17.71
CA ASN A 8 11.46 -11.63 17.49
C ASN A 8 12.33 -10.94 16.43
N ILE A 9 11.78 -9.94 15.71
CA ILE A 9 12.50 -9.20 14.69
C ILE A 9 13.33 -8.10 15.34
N LYS A 10 14.64 -8.11 15.08
CA LYS A 10 15.55 -7.12 15.64
C LYS A 10 15.08 -5.69 15.29
N GLY A 11 14.90 -4.88 16.32
CA GLY A 11 14.45 -3.49 16.16
C GLY A 11 12.94 -3.32 15.98
N ILE A 12 12.14 -4.38 16.17
CA ILE A 12 10.71 -4.26 16.48
C ILE A 12 10.54 -4.53 17.98
N GLY A 13 10.15 -3.51 18.72
CA GLY A 13 9.70 -3.66 20.11
C GLY A 13 8.18 -3.78 20.18
N ASP A 14 7.66 -4.08 21.38
CA ASP A 14 6.23 -4.33 21.64
C ASP A 14 5.33 -3.24 21.07
N LYS A 15 5.71 -1.96 21.22
CA LYS A 15 4.94 -0.82 20.69
C LYS A 15 4.78 -0.84 19.18
N LEU A 16 5.87 -1.14 18.45
CA LEU A 16 5.83 -1.18 16.99
C LEU A 16 5.13 -2.45 16.51
N SER A 17 5.31 -3.57 17.22
CA SER A 17 4.58 -4.81 16.96
C SER A 17 3.07 -4.58 17.07
N GLN A 18 2.61 -3.99 18.17
CA GLN A 18 1.20 -3.71 18.39
C GLN A 18 0.65 -2.75 17.33
N LYS A 19 1.39 -1.67 17.02
CA LYS A 19 1.02 -0.73 15.96
C LYS A 19 0.83 -1.41 14.60
N ILE A 20 1.74 -2.33 14.24
CA ILE A 20 1.62 -3.10 13.00
C ILE A 20 0.34 -3.94 12.99
N ILE A 21 0.07 -4.67 14.07
CA ILE A 21 -1.14 -5.50 14.16
C ILE A 21 -2.41 -4.64 14.09
N ASP A 22 -2.46 -3.53 14.83
CA ASP A 22 -3.61 -2.65 14.89
C ASP A 22 -3.89 -1.97 13.53
N GLU A 23 -2.87 -1.42 12.87
CA GLU A 23 -3.03 -0.75 11.58
C GLU A 23 -3.33 -1.71 10.42
N LEU A 24 -2.85 -2.96 10.50
CA LEU A 24 -3.20 -3.98 9.51
C LEU A 24 -4.61 -4.55 9.73
N GLY A 25 -5.18 -4.44 10.93
CA GLY A 25 -6.48 -5.00 11.27
C GLY A 25 -6.44 -6.39 11.89
N GLY A 26 -5.29 -6.79 12.47
CA GLY A 26 -5.13 -8.03 13.21
C GLY A 26 -4.06 -8.98 12.68
N GLU A 27 -3.82 -10.08 13.40
CA GLU A 27 -2.83 -11.11 13.02
C GLU A 27 -3.20 -11.85 11.74
N GLU A 28 -4.49 -12.05 11.47
CA GLU A 28 -4.96 -12.69 10.23
C GLU A 28 -4.59 -11.85 9.01
N GLU A 29 -4.76 -10.53 9.09
CA GLU A 29 -4.39 -9.60 8.03
C GLU A 29 -2.87 -9.54 7.85
N LEU A 30 -2.09 -9.61 8.93
CA LEU A 30 -0.64 -9.76 8.83
C LEU A 30 -0.25 -11.03 8.08
N ASN A 31 -0.90 -12.17 8.33
CA ASN A 31 -0.63 -13.40 7.59
C ASN A 31 -0.94 -13.26 6.10
N GLN A 32 -2.05 -12.61 5.74
CA GLN A 32 -2.37 -12.33 4.33
C GLN A 32 -1.32 -11.42 3.68
N VAL A 33 -0.82 -10.41 4.40
CA VAL A 33 0.27 -9.54 3.94
C VAL A 33 1.53 -10.37 3.64
N ILE A 34 1.88 -11.31 4.52
CA ILE A 34 3.03 -12.19 4.35
C ILE A 34 2.84 -13.12 3.14
N GLU A 35 1.69 -13.78 3.04
CA GLU A 35 1.40 -14.73 1.96
C GLU A 35 1.41 -14.08 0.58
N ASN A 36 0.86 -12.85 0.48
CA ASN A 36 0.80 -12.11 -0.78
C ASN A 36 2.06 -11.31 -1.11
N LEU A 37 3.02 -11.24 -0.17
CA LEU A 37 4.20 -10.37 -0.23
C LEU A 37 3.81 -8.90 -0.44
N ASP A 38 2.75 -8.46 0.24
CA ASP A 38 2.20 -7.11 0.11
C ASP A 38 2.96 -6.11 0.98
N LEU A 39 4.14 -5.74 0.49
CA LEU A 39 5.04 -4.84 1.22
C LEU A 39 4.46 -3.43 1.42
N GLU A 40 3.56 -2.98 0.54
CA GLU A 40 3.02 -1.61 0.60
C GLU A 40 2.20 -1.39 1.88
N ARG A 41 1.47 -2.41 2.32
CA ARG A 41 0.73 -2.36 3.60
C ARG A 41 1.65 -2.14 4.79
N LEU A 42 2.89 -2.67 4.75
CA LEU A 42 3.87 -2.41 5.80
C LEU A 42 4.52 -1.03 5.67
N ILE A 43 4.76 -0.55 4.45
CA ILE A 43 5.39 0.75 4.19
C ILE A 43 4.46 1.91 4.58
N ASN A 44 3.15 1.72 4.45
CA ASN A 44 2.16 2.74 4.80
C ASN A 44 1.99 2.93 6.31
N ILE A 45 2.55 2.04 7.14
CA ILE A 45 2.51 2.16 8.59
C ILE A 45 3.51 3.21 9.04
N GLU A 46 3.02 4.20 9.78
CA GLU A 46 3.84 5.33 10.21
C GLU A 46 4.99 4.86 11.11
N GLY A 47 6.21 5.26 10.75
CA GLY A 47 7.45 4.84 11.44
C GLY A 47 8.15 3.65 10.79
N ILE A 48 7.58 3.06 9.74
CA ILE A 48 8.21 1.99 8.96
C ILE A 48 8.72 2.56 7.63
N SER A 49 10.04 2.63 7.49
CA SER A 49 10.66 2.94 6.18
C SER A 49 10.59 1.74 5.24
N GLN A 50 10.69 1.96 3.93
CA GLN A 50 10.81 0.90 2.92
C GLN A 50 11.87 -0.14 3.28
N ARG A 51 13.07 0.31 3.66
CA ARG A 51 14.15 -0.60 4.07
C ARG A 51 13.76 -1.45 5.27
N LYS A 52 13.05 -0.85 6.25
CA LYS A 52 12.58 -1.57 7.42
C LYS A 52 11.48 -2.56 7.06
N ALA A 53 10.53 -2.20 6.20
CA ALA A 53 9.50 -3.10 5.71
C ALA A 53 10.11 -4.34 5.02
N ILE A 54 11.12 -4.15 4.17
CA ILE A 54 11.84 -5.27 3.51
C ILE A 54 12.51 -6.18 4.54
N GLU A 55 13.15 -5.61 5.55
CA GLU A 55 13.78 -6.38 6.64
C GLU A 55 12.74 -7.20 7.43
N ILE A 56 11.62 -6.56 7.79
CA ILE A 56 10.51 -7.21 8.50
C ILE A 56 9.96 -8.36 7.66
N MET A 57 9.60 -8.10 6.41
CA MET A 57 9.01 -9.09 5.52
C MET A 57 9.95 -10.28 5.29
N ASN A 58 11.24 -10.03 5.02
CA ASN A 58 12.22 -11.10 4.85
C ASN A 58 12.33 -11.99 6.10
N GLN A 59 12.28 -11.41 7.30
CA GLN A 59 12.31 -12.20 8.53
C GLN A 59 11.02 -13.01 8.73
N LEU A 60 9.85 -12.43 8.42
CA LEU A 60 8.55 -13.11 8.51
C LEU A 60 8.45 -14.30 7.55
N ILE A 61 8.97 -14.19 6.32
CA ILE A 61 9.06 -15.32 5.37
C ILE A 61 10.25 -16.26 5.67
N GLY A 62 10.99 -16.00 6.75
CA GLY A 62 12.03 -16.86 7.27
C GLY A 62 13.38 -16.76 6.57
N ASN A 63 13.76 -15.59 6.07
CA ASN A 63 15.04 -15.26 5.42
C ASN A 63 15.49 -16.30 4.37
N PRO A 64 14.66 -16.58 3.33
CA PRO A 64 14.91 -17.65 2.37
C PRO A 64 16.25 -17.49 1.64
N ALA A 65 16.63 -16.27 1.24
CA ALA A 65 17.90 -16.00 0.58
C ALA A 65 19.10 -16.38 1.47
N GLN A 66 19.10 -15.94 2.73
CA GLN A 66 20.15 -16.29 3.71
C GLN A 66 20.19 -17.80 4.00
N LYS A 67 19.03 -18.47 4.02
CA LYS A 67 18.97 -19.93 4.20
C LYS A 67 19.50 -20.69 2.99
N PHE A 68 19.36 -20.16 1.79
CA PHE A 68 19.79 -20.81 0.55
C PHE A 68 21.27 -20.56 0.25
N LEU A 69 21.71 -19.31 0.28
CA LEU A 69 23.05 -18.89 -0.12
C LEU A 69 24.08 -19.30 0.94
N LYS A 70 25.19 -19.92 0.51
CA LYS A 70 26.21 -20.51 1.43
C LYS A 70 27.61 -19.95 1.28
N SER A 71 27.85 -19.11 0.28
CA SER A 71 29.16 -18.49 0.05
C SER A 71 29.01 -17.02 -0.27
N ASP A 72 30.02 -16.23 0.08
CA ASP A 72 30.06 -14.80 -0.22
C ASP A 72 29.92 -14.55 -1.72
N ARG A 73 30.49 -15.42 -2.56
CA ARG A 73 30.35 -15.31 -4.01
C ARG A 73 28.92 -15.55 -4.48
N ALA A 74 28.18 -16.46 -3.85
CA ALA A 74 26.77 -16.70 -4.18
C ALA A 74 25.90 -15.51 -3.76
N ILE A 75 26.21 -14.89 -2.61
CA ILE A 75 25.53 -13.68 -2.14
C ILE A 75 25.75 -12.53 -3.11
N GLN A 76 27.00 -12.27 -3.51
CA GLN A 76 27.33 -11.24 -4.50
C GLN A 76 26.60 -11.47 -5.83
N LEU A 77 26.61 -12.71 -6.33
CA LEU A 77 25.93 -13.02 -7.60
C LEU A 77 24.41 -12.79 -7.49
N TYR A 78 23.81 -13.16 -6.35
CA TYR A 78 22.40 -12.88 -6.08
C TYR A 78 22.12 -11.38 -6.08
N GLU A 79 22.92 -10.58 -5.37
CA GLU A 79 22.78 -9.12 -5.32
C GLU A 79 22.91 -8.49 -6.72
N GLU A 80 23.92 -8.89 -7.50
CA GLU A 80 24.12 -8.44 -8.88
C GLU A 80 22.90 -8.74 -9.77
N ILE A 81 22.28 -9.93 -9.62
CA ILE A 81 21.08 -10.32 -10.37
C ILE A 81 19.89 -9.46 -9.97
N ILE A 82 19.65 -9.29 -8.66
CA ILE A 82 18.53 -8.49 -8.14
C ILE A 82 18.66 -7.04 -8.60
N GLU A 83 19.84 -6.42 -8.47
CA GLU A 83 20.10 -5.06 -8.91
C GLU A 83 19.82 -4.88 -10.41
N LYS A 84 20.26 -5.84 -11.23
CA LYS A 84 19.99 -5.83 -12.66
C LYS A 84 18.50 -5.86 -12.97
N ILE A 85 17.72 -6.72 -12.31
CA ILE A 85 16.26 -6.78 -12.50
C ILE A 85 15.59 -5.48 -12.02
N VAL A 86 15.98 -4.97 -10.84
CA VAL A 86 15.47 -3.71 -10.28
C VAL A 86 15.67 -2.54 -11.24
N SER A 87 16.78 -2.48 -11.97
CA SER A 87 17.05 -1.41 -12.95
C SER A 87 15.99 -1.27 -14.05
N TYR A 88 15.22 -2.33 -14.35
CA TYR A 88 14.15 -2.32 -15.36
C TYR A 88 12.75 -2.10 -14.78
N SER A 89 12.64 -1.89 -13.47
CA SER A 89 11.35 -1.71 -12.81
C SER A 89 10.92 -0.24 -12.78
N ASN A 90 9.68 0.01 -13.20
CA ASN A 90 9.15 1.37 -13.39
C ASN A 90 8.35 1.91 -12.19
N THR A 91 8.03 1.07 -11.20
CA THR A 91 7.23 1.47 -10.03
C THR A 91 7.91 1.03 -8.73
N SER A 92 7.69 1.78 -7.65
CA SER A 92 8.15 1.40 -6.31
C SER A 92 7.59 0.03 -5.89
N TYR A 93 6.33 -0.24 -6.22
CA TYR A 93 5.69 -1.54 -6.01
C TYR A 93 6.46 -2.69 -6.67
N ALA A 94 6.83 -2.54 -7.95
CA ALA A 94 7.61 -3.56 -8.65
C ALA A 94 9.00 -3.73 -8.04
N LYS A 95 9.68 -2.62 -7.70
CA LYS A 95 10.99 -2.64 -6.99
C LYS A 95 10.91 -3.44 -5.71
N ASN A 96 9.91 -3.13 -4.88
CA ASN A 96 9.64 -3.77 -3.60
C ASN A 96 9.48 -5.28 -3.75
N ARG A 97 8.67 -5.71 -4.71
CA ARG A 97 8.46 -7.14 -5.00
C ARG A 97 9.73 -7.85 -5.46
N ILE A 98 10.55 -7.20 -6.30
CA ILE A 98 11.81 -7.77 -6.78
C ILE A 98 12.80 -7.96 -5.61
N LEU A 99 12.87 -7.01 -4.68
CA LEU A 99 13.76 -7.07 -3.51
C LEU A 99 13.39 -8.19 -2.51
N LEU A 100 12.20 -8.76 -2.63
CA LEU A 100 11.76 -9.92 -1.84
C LEU A 100 12.03 -11.26 -2.54
N LEU A 101 12.53 -11.25 -3.78
CA LEU A 101 12.85 -12.47 -4.49
C LEU A 101 14.03 -13.17 -3.81
N ALA A 102 13.88 -14.47 -3.62
CA ALA A 102 14.93 -15.34 -3.10
C ALA A 102 15.05 -16.59 -3.97
N PRO A 103 16.24 -17.22 -4.02
CA PRO A 103 16.39 -18.52 -4.64
C PRO A 103 15.50 -19.56 -3.95
N ILE A 104 14.94 -20.47 -4.75
CA ILE A 104 14.05 -21.55 -4.30
C ILE A 104 14.68 -22.91 -4.62
N LYS A 105 14.22 -23.96 -3.95
CA LYS A 105 14.73 -25.34 -4.11
C LYS A 105 13.77 -26.27 -4.82
N ASP A 106 12.50 -25.88 -4.90
CA ASP A 106 11.42 -26.69 -5.44
C ASP A 106 11.44 -26.61 -6.97
N GLU A 107 11.75 -27.73 -7.63
CA GLU A 107 11.90 -27.80 -9.09
C GLU A 107 10.58 -27.51 -9.83
N GLU A 108 9.43 -27.95 -9.30
CA GLU A 108 8.13 -27.72 -9.92
C GLU A 108 7.80 -26.22 -9.92
N ILE A 109 8.04 -25.54 -8.80
CA ILE A 109 7.83 -24.08 -8.70
C ILE A 109 8.82 -23.33 -9.60
N ILE A 110 10.06 -23.82 -9.74
CA ILE A 110 11.05 -23.22 -10.66
C ILE A 110 10.55 -23.31 -12.10
N GLU A 111 10.09 -24.49 -12.51
CA GLU A 111 9.60 -24.73 -13.87
C GLU A 111 8.35 -23.89 -14.17
N GLU A 112 7.40 -23.82 -13.24
CA GLU A 112 6.21 -22.98 -13.37
C GLU A 112 6.58 -21.49 -13.57
N ARG A 113 7.49 -20.97 -12.72
CA ARG A 113 7.94 -19.57 -12.82
C ARG A 113 8.71 -19.31 -14.11
N LEU A 114 9.53 -20.25 -14.55
CA LEU A 114 10.27 -20.12 -15.81
C LEU A 114 9.31 -20.07 -17.00
N ASN A 115 8.31 -20.97 -17.02
CA ASN A 115 7.26 -20.98 -18.03
C ASN A 115 6.46 -19.67 -18.04
N PHE A 116 6.08 -19.15 -16.87
CA PHE A 116 5.44 -17.85 -16.75
C PHE A 116 6.27 -16.72 -17.38
N VAL A 117 7.56 -16.64 -17.03
CA VAL A 117 8.47 -15.59 -17.54
C VAL A 117 8.68 -15.72 -19.05
N MET A 118 8.86 -16.94 -19.57
CA MET A 118 9.07 -17.16 -21.00
C MET A 118 7.82 -16.84 -21.82
N ASN A 119 6.64 -17.23 -21.33
CA ASN A 119 5.36 -16.87 -21.94
C ASN A 119 5.13 -15.34 -21.89
N ALA A 120 5.47 -14.68 -20.79
CA ALA A 120 5.36 -13.23 -20.69
C ALA A 120 6.30 -12.53 -21.67
N LYS A 121 7.55 -13.00 -21.80
CA LYS A 121 8.53 -12.49 -22.76
C LYS A 121 8.01 -12.60 -24.21
N GLU A 122 7.46 -13.76 -24.57
CA GLU A 122 6.88 -13.97 -25.89
C GLU A 122 5.71 -13.00 -26.15
N LYS A 123 4.76 -12.92 -25.21
CA LYS A 123 3.62 -11.98 -25.32
C LYS A 123 4.08 -10.54 -25.50
N VAL A 124 5.03 -10.08 -24.68
CA VAL A 124 5.56 -8.72 -24.74
C VAL A 124 6.27 -8.45 -26.07
N SER A 125 7.00 -9.43 -26.61
CA SER A 125 7.68 -9.27 -27.91
C SER A 125 6.72 -9.07 -29.09
N ASN A 126 5.47 -9.52 -28.95
CA ASN A 126 4.44 -9.40 -29.97
C ASN A 126 3.47 -8.23 -29.72
N LEU A 127 3.72 -7.38 -28.73
CA LEU A 127 2.84 -6.24 -28.44
C LEU A 127 3.00 -5.15 -29.52
N PRO A 128 1.89 -4.54 -29.99
CA PRO A 128 1.93 -3.41 -30.90
C PRO A 128 2.32 -2.13 -30.15
N LEU A 129 3.62 -1.99 -29.84
CA LEU A 129 4.15 -0.91 -28.99
C LEU A 129 3.76 0.49 -29.48
N TYR A 130 3.66 0.69 -30.79
CA TYR A 130 3.26 1.97 -31.39
C TYR A 130 1.81 2.34 -31.04
N ASP A 131 0.88 1.39 -31.19
CA ASP A 131 -0.53 1.62 -30.88
C ASP A 131 -0.73 1.78 -29.38
N LEU A 132 -0.01 1.00 -28.57
CA LEU A 132 -0.02 1.13 -27.13
C LEU A 132 0.47 2.50 -26.67
N ASP A 133 1.61 3.00 -27.18
CA ASP A 133 2.11 4.34 -26.82
C ASP A 133 1.07 5.43 -27.16
N LYS A 134 0.39 5.30 -28.30
CA LYS A 134 -0.68 6.23 -28.69
C LYS A 134 -1.88 6.17 -27.75
N LEU A 135 -2.30 4.98 -27.32
CA LEU A 135 -3.41 4.81 -26.38
C LEU A 135 -3.03 5.31 -24.97
N MET A 136 -1.81 4.99 -24.51
CA MET A 136 -1.30 5.36 -23.20
C MET A 136 -1.16 6.87 -23.01
N LYS A 137 -0.87 7.64 -24.08
CA LYS A 137 -0.87 9.12 -24.02
C LYS A 137 -2.21 9.72 -23.59
N ASN A 138 -3.31 9.01 -23.77
CA ASN A 138 -4.64 9.48 -23.37
C ASN A 138 -5.00 9.07 -21.94
N LEU A 139 -4.26 8.13 -21.34
CA LEU A 139 -4.42 7.75 -19.94
C LEU A 139 -3.82 8.84 -19.06
N HIS A 140 -4.67 9.40 -18.20
CA HIS A 140 -4.29 10.35 -17.18
C HIS A 140 -4.67 9.76 -15.83
N ASP A 141 -3.98 10.20 -14.78
CA ASP A 141 -4.39 9.85 -13.42
C ASP A 141 -5.87 10.21 -13.23
N PRO A 142 -6.65 9.34 -12.57
CA PRO A 142 -8.03 9.65 -12.24
C PRO A 142 -8.04 10.95 -11.44
N LYS A 143 -8.54 12.02 -12.06
CA LYS A 143 -8.73 13.29 -11.36
C LYS A 143 -9.87 13.08 -10.38
N ALA A 144 -9.58 13.28 -9.09
CA ALA A 144 -10.64 13.39 -8.10
C ALA A 144 -11.69 14.35 -8.65
N SER A 145 -12.96 13.92 -8.64
CA SER A 145 -14.04 14.81 -9.09
C SER A 145 -13.95 16.08 -8.26
N LYS A 146 -14.02 17.24 -8.92
CA LYS A 146 -14.05 18.50 -8.18
C LYS A 146 -15.28 18.43 -7.29
N PRO A 147 -15.14 18.70 -5.98
CA PRO A 147 -16.29 18.70 -5.09
C PRO A 147 -17.27 19.76 -5.60
N ASN A 148 -18.53 19.35 -5.79
CA ASN A 148 -19.58 20.25 -6.23
C ASN A 148 -20.23 20.85 -4.98
N TYR A 149 -19.71 22.00 -4.55
CA TYR A 149 -20.19 22.66 -3.34
C TYR A 149 -21.63 23.14 -3.53
N ASP A 150 -22.55 22.63 -2.71
CA ASP A 150 -23.94 23.07 -2.70
C ASP A 150 -24.18 23.99 -1.50
N ALA A 151 -24.18 25.29 -1.75
CA ALA A 151 -24.43 26.31 -0.74
C ALA A 151 -25.89 26.31 -0.24
N SER A 152 -26.81 25.63 -0.93
CA SER A 152 -28.20 25.50 -0.47
C SER A 152 -28.37 24.41 0.57
N LYS A 153 -27.35 23.59 0.82
CA LYS A 153 -27.41 22.48 1.77
C LYS A 153 -26.42 22.65 2.91
N ALA A 154 -26.84 22.22 4.09
CA ALA A 154 -26.02 22.23 5.29
C ALA A 154 -26.13 20.90 6.04
N ILE A 155 -24.98 20.41 6.52
CA ILE A 155 -24.89 19.32 7.48
C ILE A 155 -24.95 19.95 8.86
N LEU A 156 -25.96 19.58 9.64
CA LEU A 156 -26.11 20.01 11.01
C LEU A 156 -25.53 18.95 11.95
N VAL A 157 -24.58 19.35 12.80
CA VAL A 157 -23.98 18.50 13.83
C VAL A 157 -24.27 19.03 15.22
N GLU A 158 -24.33 18.12 16.20
CA GLU A 158 -24.67 18.46 17.58
C GLU A 158 -23.47 19.03 18.36
N SER A 159 -22.24 18.63 18.00
CA SER A 159 -21.01 19.00 18.69
C SER A 159 -19.95 19.55 17.76
N HIS A 160 -19.01 20.34 18.31
CA HIS A 160 -17.81 20.76 17.57
C HIS A 160 -16.87 19.58 17.26
N GLU A 161 -16.85 18.54 18.11
CA GLU A 161 -16.05 17.34 17.85
C GLU A 161 -16.53 16.61 16.58
N ASP A 162 -17.85 16.50 16.39
CA ASP A 162 -18.43 15.94 15.17
C ASP A 162 -18.15 16.84 13.96
N ALA A 163 -18.21 18.17 14.14
CA ALA A 163 -17.88 19.12 13.07
C ALA A 163 -16.44 18.92 12.57
N ASP A 164 -15.48 18.85 13.51
CA ASP A 164 -14.06 18.65 13.22
C ASP A 164 -13.83 17.29 12.53
N TYR A 165 -14.49 16.23 13.02
CA TYR A 165 -14.43 14.91 12.39
C TYR A 165 -14.92 14.92 10.92
N LEU A 166 -16.05 15.59 10.65
CA LEU A 166 -16.57 15.69 9.26
C LEU A 166 -15.69 16.59 8.37
N MET A 167 -15.01 17.59 8.95
CA MET A 167 -14.02 18.39 8.24
C MET A 167 -12.77 17.58 7.89
N ASP A 168 -12.30 16.72 8.79
CA ASP A 168 -11.18 15.80 8.54
C ASP A 168 -11.52 14.77 7.45
N LEU A 169 -12.78 14.34 7.38
CA LEU A 169 -13.31 13.55 6.25
C LEU A 169 -13.44 14.36 4.95
N GLY A 170 -13.28 15.69 5.00
CA GLY A 170 -13.32 16.58 3.84
C GLY A 170 -14.72 16.90 3.32
N LEU A 171 -15.78 16.66 4.12
CA LEU A 171 -17.16 16.90 3.70
C LEU A 171 -17.51 18.39 3.57
N ASN A 172 -16.76 19.26 4.25
CA ASN A 172 -16.83 20.71 4.11
C ASN A 172 -16.54 21.21 2.68
N LYS A 173 -15.94 20.36 1.83
CA LYS A 173 -15.74 20.67 0.41
C LYS A 173 -17.04 20.56 -0.40
N TYR A 174 -18.04 19.84 0.11
CA TYR A 174 -19.31 19.55 -0.57
C TYR A 174 -20.48 20.35 0.01
N TYR A 175 -20.53 20.51 1.34
CA TYR A 175 -21.64 21.17 2.03
C TYR A 175 -21.13 22.07 3.16
N THR A 176 -21.96 23.04 3.56
CA THR A 176 -21.72 23.82 4.77
C THR A 176 -21.87 22.90 5.99
N ILE A 177 -20.95 22.93 6.94
CA ILE A 177 -21.09 22.21 8.23
C ILE A 177 -21.38 23.25 9.30
N MET A 178 -22.46 23.06 10.05
CA MET A 178 -22.91 23.98 11.08
C MET A 178 -23.16 23.23 12.39
N THR A 179 -22.86 23.86 13.51
CA THR A 179 -23.29 23.40 14.83
C THR A 179 -24.45 24.26 15.33
N ALA A 180 -25.33 23.69 16.14
CA ALA A 180 -26.44 24.42 16.76
C ALA A 180 -25.99 25.55 17.70
N SER A 181 -24.70 25.60 18.04
CA SER A 181 -24.10 26.56 18.98
C SER A 181 -23.48 27.78 18.28
N ASP A 182 -23.37 27.79 16.94
CA ASP A 182 -22.55 28.76 16.20
C ASP A 182 -23.13 30.18 16.15
N SER A 183 -24.45 30.34 16.33
CA SER A 183 -25.10 31.66 16.19
C SER A 183 -26.34 31.80 17.07
N PRO A 184 -26.56 32.95 17.74
CA PRO A 184 -27.83 33.24 18.41
C PRO A 184 -29.02 33.39 17.44
N PHE A 185 -28.75 33.50 16.12
CA PHE A 185 -29.75 33.55 15.05
C PHE A 185 -29.85 32.24 14.26
N PHE A 186 -29.31 31.15 14.81
CA PHE A 186 -29.25 29.83 14.16
C PHE A 186 -30.59 29.37 13.56
N GLN A 187 -31.72 29.63 14.23
CA GLN A 187 -33.05 29.28 13.72
C GLN A 187 -33.49 30.07 12.46
N GLU A 188 -32.99 31.28 12.28
CA GLU A 188 -33.27 32.10 11.08
C GLU A 188 -32.36 31.71 9.92
N GLU A 189 -31.09 31.40 10.24
CA GLU A 189 -30.07 30.98 9.27
C GLU A 189 -30.41 29.60 8.66
N LEU A 190 -30.90 28.67 9.47
CA LEU A 190 -31.39 27.35 9.04
C LEU A 190 -32.50 27.40 7.98
N ARG A 191 -33.32 28.46 7.94
CA ARG A 191 -34.40 28.59 6.95
C ARG A 191 -33.87 28.80 5.53
N GLY A 192 -32.60 29.16 5.38
CA GLY A 192 -31.93 29.32 4.09
C GLY A 192 -31.37 28.03 3.51
N TYR A 193 -31.41 26.91 4.25
CA TYR A 193 -30.77 25.66 3.87
C TYR A 193 -31.76 24.49 3.79
N GLU A 194 -31.52 23.58 2.84
CA GLU A 194 -32.05 22.23 2.85
C GLU A 194 -31.10 21.34 3.68
N LEU A 195 -31.58 20.87 4.82
CA LEU A 195 -30.79 20.07 5.75
C LEU A 195 -30.59 18.63 5.23
N ILE A 196 -29.37 18.13 5.39
CA ILE A 196 -28.98 16.73 5.10
C ILE A 196 -28.90 15.96 6.41
#